data_AF-A0A2T1ECG2-F1
#
_entry.id   AF-A0A2T1ECG2-F1
#
_cell.length_a   1.000
_cell.length_b   1.000
_cell.length_c   1.000
_cell.angle_alpha   90.00
_cell.angle_beta   90.00
_cell.angle_gamma   90.00
#
_symmetry.space_group_name_H-M   'P 1'
#
loop_
_entity.id
_entity.type
_entity.pdbx_description
1 polymer ?
#
loop_
_entity_poly.entity_id
_entity_poly.type
_entity_poly.pdbx_seq_one_letter_code
_entity_poly.pdbx_strand_id
1 'polypeptide(L)'
;MTLLVLLMAAVLEVGGDALVRSGLQSTVLLRRTELILLGGLVLLSYGVVVNLPLWDFGRLLGVYVTLFFLVAQLINWFGFGLKPTVPILVGGALIMTGGLVISFWRP
;
A
#
# COMPACT_ATOMS: atom_id res chain seq x y z
N MET A 1 -16.41 5.28 7.91
CA MET A 1 -15.56 6.33 7.31
C MET A 1 -14.08 5.95 7.35
N THR A 2 -13.53 5.58 8.51
CA THR A 2 -12.13 5.18 8.71
C THR A 2 -11.59 4.15 7.69
N LEU A 3 -12.31 3.04 7.47
CA LEU A 3 -11.87 2.00 6.52
C LEU A 3 -11.73 2.51 5.07
N LEU A 4 -12.59 3.43 4.64
CA LEU A 4 -12.50 4.02 3.30
C LEU A 4 -11.26 4.91 3.17
N VAL A 5 -10.92 5.66 4.23
CA VAL A 5 -9.72 6.48 4.27
C VAL A 5 -8.46 5.60 4.27
N LEU A 6 -8.44 4.52 5.05
CA LEU A 6 -7.32 3.57 5.05
C LEU A 6 -7.17 2.84 3.71
N LEU A 7 -8.28 2.47 3.07
CA LEU A 7 -8.25 1.87 1.74
C LEU A 7 -7.72 2.88 0.71
N MET A 8 -8.19 4.12 0.74
CA MET A 8 -7.68 5.18 -0.12
C MET A 8 -6.19 5.42 0.11
N ALA A 9 -5.76 5.47 1.37
CA ALA A 9 -4.35 5.60 1.74
C ALA A 9 -3.52 4.43 1.18
N ALA A 10 -3.97 3.18 1.33
CA ALA A 10 -3.29 2.02 0.78
C ALA A 10 -3.20 2.04 -0.75
N VAL A 11 -4.25 2.48 -1.45
CA VAL A 11 -4.25 2.64 -2.91
C VAL A 11 -3.25 3.72 -3.35
N LEU A 12 -3.22 4.85 -2.65
CA LEU A 12 -2.27 5.93 -2.92
C LEU A 12 -0.83 5.47 -2.63
N GLU A 13 -0.57 4.82 -1.50
CA GLU A 13 0.77 4.35 -1.13
C GLU A 13 1.31 3.35 -2.16
N VAL A 14 0.58 2.25 -2.39
CA VAL A 14 1.00 1.19 -3.32
C VAL A 14 1.03 1.69 -4.77
N GLY A 15 0.08 2.54 -5.16
CA GLY A 15 0.06 3.15 -6.48
C GLY A 15 1.26 4.07 -6.71
N GLY A 16 1.60 4.88 -5.71
CA GLY A 16 2.80 5.72 -5.71
C GLY A 16 4.07 4.87 -5.83
N ASP A 17 4.20 3.81 -5.04
CA ASP A 17 5.32 2.86 -5.12
C ASP A 17 5.45 2.21 -6.50
N ALA A 18 4.32 1.83 -7.10
CA ALA A 18 4.29 1.26 -8.45
C ALA A 18 4.76 2.27 -9.51
N LEU A 19 4.39 3.54 -9.39
CA LEU A 19 4.85 4.61 -10.28
C LEU A 19 6.36 4.84 -10.13
N VAL A 20 6.85 4.98 -8.89
CA VAL A 20 8.28 5.15 -8.61
C VAL A 20 9.08 3.96 -9.14
N ARG A 21 8.62 2.73 -8.88
CA ARG A 21 9.25 1.50 -9.39
C ARG A 21 9.33 1.49 -10.91
N SER A 22 8.23 1.85 -11.57
CA SER A 22 8.18 1.92 -13.04
C SER A 22 9.12 2.99 -13.60
N GLY A 23 9.24 4.13 -12.90
CA GLY A 23 10.19 5.19 -13.24
C GLY A 23 11.64 4.75 -13.10
N LEU A 24 11.99 4.10 -11.99
CA LEU A 24 13.35 3.58 -11.74
C LEU A 24 13.76 2.51 -12.76
N GLN A 25 12.82 1.71 -13.25
CA GLN A 25 13.05 0.70 -14.29
C GLN A 25 13.08 1.28 -15.71
N SER A 26 12.65 2.54 -15.92
CA SER A 26 12.67 3.18 -17.23
C SER A 26 14.10 3.49 -17.69
N THR A 27 14.41 3.16 -18.94
CA THR A 27 15.68 3.51 -19.63
C THR A 27 15.66 4.91 -20.23
N VAL A 28 14.47 5.45 -20.50
CA VAL A 28 14.29 6.82 -21.02
C VAL A 28 14.28 7.80 -19.86
N LEU A 29 15.19 8.78 -19.90
CA LEU A 29 15.42 9.74 -18.81
C LEU A 29 14.19 10.58 -18.50
N LEU A 30 13.51 11.11 -19.53
CA LEU A 30 12.31 11.93 -19.40
C LEU A 30 11.17 11.17 -18.70
N ARG A 31 10.88 9.95 -19.19
CA ARG A 31 9.85 9.08 -18.61
C ARG A 31 10.20 8.63 -17.18
N ARG A 32 11.50 8.44 -16.88
CA ARG A 32 11.98 8.14 -15.53
C ARG A 32 11.66 9.30 -14.59
N THR A 33 12.03 10.53 -14.95
CA THR A 33 11.80 11.71 -14.11
C THR A 33 10.31 11.98 -13.89
N GLU A 34 9.50 11.87 -14.93
CA GLU A 34 8.04 12.06 -14.85
C GLU A 34 7.40 11.05 -13.88
N LEU A 35 7.68 9.75 -14.05
CA LEU A 35 7.09 8.71 -13.22
C LEU A 35 7.52 8.79 -11.76
N ILE A 36 8.78 9.13 -11.49
CA ILE A 36 9.28 9.31 -10.11
C ILE A 36 8.63 10.53 -9.46
N LEU A 37 8.52 11.66 -10.18
CA LEU A 37 7.89 12.86 -9.64
C LEU A 37 6.40 12.65 -9.37
N LEU A 38 5.68 12.02 -10.30
CA LEU A 38 4.28 11.67 -10.12
C LEU A 38 4.10 10.69 -8.95
N GLY A 39 4.92 9.64 -8.89
CA GLY A 39 4.90 8.69 -7.77
C GLY A 39 5.16 9.37 -6.43
N GLY A 40 6.14 10.27 -6.35
CA GLY A 40 6.44 11.07 -5.16
C GLY A 40 5.28 11.96 -4.72
N LEU A 41 4.59 12.61 -5.67
CA LEU A 41 3.42 13.44 -5.36
C LEU A 41 2.27 12.59 -4.79
N VAL A 42 2.05 11.40 -5.35
CA VAL A 42 1.04 10.45 -4.88
C VAL A 42 1.38 9.95 -3.46
N LEU A 43 2.64 9.59 -3.21
CA LEU A 43 3.11 9.18 -1.88
C LEU A 43 2.98 10.30 -0.84
N LEU A 44 3.28 11.55 -1.22
CA LEU A 44 3.08 12.69 -0.33
C LEU A 44 1.59 12.88 -0.01
N SER A 45 0.73 12.73 -1.01
CA SER A 45 -0.73 12.81 -0.85
C SER A 45 -1.25 11.72 0.09
N TYR A 46 -0.76 10.48 -0.07
CA TYR A 46 -0.99 9.39 0.89
C TYR A 46 -0.60 9.80 2.32
N GLY A 47 0.63 10.30 2.50
CA GLY A 47 1.15 10.71 3.80
C GLY A 47 0.25 11.73 4.50
N VAL A 48 -0.31 12.67 3.74
CA VAL A 48 -1.32 13.60 4.25
C VAL A 48 -2.62 12.88 4.62
N VAL A 49 -3.19 12.06 3.74
CA VAL A 49 -4.47 11.36 3.96
C VAL A 49 -4.44 10.46 5.21
N VAL A 50 -3.33 9.75 5.45
CA VAL A 50 -3.24 8.79 6.56
C VAL A 50 -2.91 9.45 7.91
N ASN A 51 -2.21 10.58 7.91
CA ASN A 51 -1.75 11.25 9.14
C ASN A 51 -2.61 12.44 9.56
N LEU A 52 -3.46 12.98 8.69
CA LEU A 52 -4.34 14.10 9.02
C LEU A 52 -5.42 13.75 10.08
N PRO A 53 -6.03 12.54 10.08
CA PRO A 53 -7.02 12.19 11.10
C PRO A 53 -6.40 11.93 12.48
N LEU A 54 -7.03 12.45 13.53
CA LEU A 54 -6.66 12.21 14.93
C LEU A 54 -7.17 10.84 15.42
N TRP A 55 -6.58 9.77 14.90
CA TRP A 55 -6.89 8.39 15.31
C TRP A 55 -5.71 7.71 16.01
N ASP A 56 -5.99 6.64 16.75
CA ASP A 56 -4.94 5.76 17.28
C ASP A 56 -4.36 4.93 16.13
N PHE A 57 -3.30 5.46 15.52
CA PHE A 57 -2.63 4.83 14.40
C PHE A 57 -2.10 3.44 14.77
N GLY A 58 -1.64 3.23 16.01
CA GLY A 58 -1.12 1.94 16.46
C GLY A 58 -2.18 0.84 16.39
N ARG A 59 -3.42 1.16 16.77
CA ARG A 59 -4.54 0.22 16.68
C ARG A 59 -5.02 -0.01 15.24
N LEU A 60 -4.95 1.03 14.39
CA LEU A 60 -5.34 0.93 12.98
C LEU A 60 -4.26 0.30 12.09
N LEU A 61 -3.01 0.24 12.56
CA LEU A 61 -1.86 -0.27 11.83
C LEU A 61 -2.07 -1.70 11.33
N GLY A 62 -2.69 -2.56 12.15
CA GLY A 62 -2.98 -3.94 11.74
C GLY A 62 -3.93 -4.03 10.55
N VAL A 63 -5.00 -3.23 10.56
CA VAL A 63 -5.93 -3.12 9.42
C VAL A 63 -5.24 -2.49 8.22
N TYR A 64 -4.44 -1.46 8.46
CA TYR A 64 -3.73 -0.72 7.43
C TYR A 64 -2.76 -1.59 6.64
N VAL A 65 -1.87 -2.32 7.34
CA VAL A 65 -0.90 -3.23 6.71
C VAL A 65 -1.60 -4.35 5.93
N THR A 66 -2.74 -4.84 6.45
CA THR A 66 -3.56 -5.84 5.74
C THR A 66 -4.10 -5.28 4.42
N LEU A 67 -4.67 -4.07 4.44
CA LEU A 67 -5.17 -3.40 3.24
C LEU A 67 -4.04 -3.10 2.26
N PHE A 68 -2.89 -2.59 2.74
CA PHE A 68 -1.70 -2.37 1.95
C PHE A 68 -1.27 -3.65 1.22
N PHE A 69 -1.17 -4.77 1.92
CA PHE A 69 -0.82 -6.06 1.32
C PHE A 69 -1.79 -6.46 0.22
N LEU A 70 -3.10 -6.39 0.48
CA LEU A 70 -4.12 -6.77 -0.50
C LEU A 70 -4.06 -5.89 -1.75
N VAL A 71 -3.98 -4.57 -1.57
CA VAL A 71 -3.86 -3.61 -2.67
C VAL A 71 -2.56 -3.83 -3.45
N ALA A 72 -1.45 -4.12 -2.77
CA ALA A 72 -0.18 -4.48 -3.41
C ALA A 72 -0.28 -5.73 -4.28
N GLN A 73 -0.98 -6.77 -3.83
CA GLN A 73 -1.22 -7.94 -4.67
C GLN A 73 -2.10 -7.62 -5.87
N LEU A 74 -3.15 -6.80 -5.71
CA LEU A 74 -4.00 -6.38 -6.82
C LEU A 74 -3.22 -5.55 -7.85
N ILE A 75 -2.42 -4.58 -7.42
CA ILE A 75 -1.60 -3.76 -8.33
C ILE A 75 -0.52 -4.61 -9.00
N ASN A 76 0.13 -5.53 -8.30
CA ASN A 76 1.10 -6.44 -8.93
C ASN A 76 0.43 -7.37 -9.96
N TRP A 77 -0.77 -7.88 -9.67
CA TRP A 77 -1.48 -8.76 -10.58
C TRP A 77 -2.02 -8.00 -11.81
N PHE A 78 -2.76 -6.90 -11.61
CA PHE A 78 -3.40 -6.17 -12.71
C PHE A 78 -2.44 -5.21 -13.44
N GLY A 79 -1.52 -4.58 -12.72
CA GLY A 79 -0.58 -3.61 -13.29
C GLY A 79 0.67 -4.25 -13.90
N PHE A 80 1.14 -5.37 -13.33
CA PHE A 80 2.41 -6.00 -13.73
C PHE A 80 2.25 -7.46 -14.18
N GLY A 81 1.05 -8.03 -14.15
CA GLY A 81 0.80 -9.42 -14.54
C GLY A 81 1.38 -10.47 -13.57
N LEU A 82 1.89 -10.04 -12.41
CA LEU A 82 2.57 -10.90 -11.45
C LEU A 82 1.54 -11.54 -10.52
N LYS A 83 1.22 -12.81 -10.78
CA LYS A 83 0.31 -13.59 -9.92
C LYS A 83 1.00 -13.92 -8.58
N PRO A 84 0.26 -13.86 -7.45
CA PRO A 84 0.81 -14.23 -6.17
C PRO A 84 1.22 -15.71 -6.17
N THR A 85 2.45 -15.97 -5.73
CA THR A 85 2.99 -17.33 -5.57
C THR A 85 2.54 -17.93 -4.24
N VAL A 86 2.70 -19.24 -4.07
CA VAL A 86 2.35 -19.93 -2.82
C VAL A 86 2.99 -19.29 -1.58
N PRO A 87 4.29 -18.92 -1.58
CA PRO A 87 4.89 -18.20 -0.44
C PRO A 87 4.22 -16.86 -0.13
N ILE A 88 3.81 -16.11 -1.16
CA ILE A 88 3.11 -14.83 -0.99
C ILE A 88 1.74 -15.05 -0.36
N LEU A 89 1.03 -16.12 -0.73
CA LEU A 89 -0.27 -16.45 -0.14
C LEU A 89 -0.14 -16.85 1.34
N VAL A 90 0.86 -17.68 1.67
CA VAL A 90 1.14 -18.08 3.06
C VAL A 90 1.55 -16.87 3.89
N GLY A 91 2.48 -16.05 3.40
CA GLY A 91 2.88 -14.80 4.06
C GLY A 91 1.72 -13.82 4.22
N GLY A 92 0.87 -13.70 3.19
CA GLY A 92 -0.34 -12.90 3.22
C GLY A 92 -1.34 -13.35 4.27
N ALA A 93 -1.53 -14.66 4.43
CA ALA A 93 -2.36 -15.22 5.49
C ALA A 93 -1.82 -14.82 6.88
N LEU A 94 -0.50 -14.89 7.08
CA LEU A 94 0.13 -14.46 8.33
C LEU A 94 -0.08 -12.96 8.58
N ILE A 95 0.10 -12.11 7.57
CA ILE A 95 -0.16 -10.65 7.67
C ILE A 95 -1.61 -10.40 8.11
N MET A 96 -2.58 -11.05 7.48
CA MET A 96 -3.99 -10.91 7.82
C MET A 96 -4.27 -11.36 9.26
N THR A 97 -3.71 -12.49 9.69
CA THR A 97 -3.87 -12.96 11.09
C THR A 97 -3.24 -11.99 12.09
N GLY A 98 -2.04 -11.45 11.82
CA GLY A 98 -1.42 -10.43 12.65
C GLY A 98 -2.26 -9.15 12.73
N GLY A 99 -2.85 -8.72 11.60
CA GLY A 99 -3.76 -7.59 11.55
C GLY A 99 -5.01 -7.78 12.40
N LEU A 100 -5.59 -9.00 12.40
CA LEU A 100 -6.72 -9.35 13.26
C LEU A 100 -6.34 -9.31 14.73
N VAL A 101 -5.18 -9.86 15.11
CA VAL A 101 -4.69 -9.81 16.49
C VAL A 101 -4.56 -8.36 16.97
N ILE A 102 -3.89 -7.49 16.22
CA ILE A 102 -3.72 -6.08 16.59
C ILE A 102 -5.07 -5.36 16.74
N SER A 103 -6.04 -5.70 15.89
CA SER A 103 -7.34 -5.01 15.85
C SER A 103 -8.29 -5.44 16.97
N PHE A 104 -8.30 -6.75 17.28
CA PHE A 104 -9.31 -7.37 18.15
C PHE A 104 -8.78 -7.79 19.52
N TRP A 105 -7.48 -8.02 19.67
CA TRP A 105 -6.90 -8.37 20.95
C TRP A 105 -6.93 -7.15 21.87
N ARG A 106 -7.77 -7.21 22.90
CA ARG A 106 -7.80 -6.23 23.99
C ARG A 106 -7.15 -6.89 25.21
N PRO A 107 -6.22 -6.20 25.90
CA PRO A 107 -5.67 -6.70 27.16
C PRO A 107 -6.76 -6.84 28.24
#